data_AF-A0A1C7MTE2-F1
#
_entry.id   AF-A0A1C7MTE2-F1
#
_cell.length_a   1.000
_cell.length_b   1.000
_cell.length_c   1.000
_cell.angle_alpha   90.00
_cell.angle_beta   90.00
_cell.angle_gamma   90.00
#
_symmetry.space_group_name_H-M   'P 1'
#
loop_
_entity.id
_entity.type
_entity.pdbx_description
1 polymer ?
#
loop_
_entity_poly.entity_id
_entity_poly.type
_entity_poly.pdbx_seq_one_letter_code
_entity_poly.pdbx_strand_id
1 'polypeptide(L)'
;QIAILKAGKRWLENNEKSAGYLKRTATTRQKKGYATKFFHPTTGAECSNPASMTDAASDFYESLFRAEPVNSDSINTMLSAISNKLPKEEADDLLADITFDDIIKGAKRSPKQSSP
;
A
#
# COMPACT_ATOMS: atom_id res chain seq x y z
N GLN A 1 -20.15 29.60 -26.28
CA GLN A 1 -19.25 28.45 -26.02
C GLN A 1 -19.54 27.91 -24.64
N ILE A 2 -20.24 26.77 -24.54
CA ILE A 2 -20.53 26.12 -23.26
C ILE A 2 -19.48 25.03 -23.03
N ALA A 3 -18.66 25.28 -22.01
CA ALA A 3 -18.00 24.32 -21.12
C ALA A 3 -17.50 22.99 -21.73
N ILE A 4 -16.19 22.98 -22.03
CA ILE A 4 -15.34 21.81 -21.85
C ILE A 4 -15.37 21.48 -20.35
N LEU A 5 -16.24 20.58 -19.91
CA LEU A 5 -16.18 20.04 -18.55
C LEU A 5 -16.45 18.53 -18.53
N LYS A 6 -15.39 17.84 -18.09
CA LYS A 6 -15.28 16.50 -17.50
C LYS A 6 -14.93 15.34 -18.44
N ALA A 7 -13.69 14.89 -18.22
CA ALA A 7 -13.06 13.63 -18.62
C ALA A 7 -12.87 13.43 -20.14
N GLY A 8 -11.81 14.04 -20.67
CA GLY A 8 -11.20 13.71 -21.98
C GLY A 8 -10.59 12.30 -22.00
N LYS A 9 -11.39 11.29 -21.70
CA LYS A 9 -11.03 9.87 -21.76
C LYS A 9 -12.18 9.17 -22.46
N ARG A 10 -12.16 9.18 -23.80
CA ARG A 10 -13.09 8.45 -24.65
C ARG A 10 -12.67 6.97 -24.62
N TRP A 11 -12.93 6.28 -23.50
CA TRP A 11 -12.81 4.83 -23.42
C TRP A 11 -13.94 4.25 -24.26
N LEU A 12 -13.69 4.13 -25.56
CA LEU A 12 -14.49 3.32 -26.48
C LEU A 12 -13.48 2.44 -27.21
N GLU A 13 -12.72 1.64 -26.47
CA GLU A 13 -11.66 0.81 -27.02
C GLU A 13 -12.23 -0.36 -27.83
N ASN A 14 -13.51 -0.74 -27.63
CA ASN A 14 -14.09 -1.94 -28.23
C ASN A 14 -15.49 -1.75 -28.82
N ASN A 15 -15.63 -1.20 -30.05
CA ASN A 15 -16.90 -1.18 -30.80
C ASN A 15 -18.15 -0.78 -29.97
N GLU A 16 -17.96 0.05 -28.95
CA GLU A 16 -18.94 0.44 -27.93
C GLU A 16 -20.07 1.34 -28.46
N LYS A 17 -20.12 1.53 -29.78
CA LYS A 17 -21.21 2.19 -30.52
C LYS A 17 -22.25 1.21 -31.07
N SER A 18 -21.93 -0.09 -31.11
CA SER A 18 -22.88 -1.10 -31.60
C SER A 18 -23.97 -1.32 -30.55
N ALA A 19 -25.23 -1.11 -30.93
CA ALA A 19 -26.38 -1.41 -30.07
C ALA A 19 -26.36 -2.88 -29.60
N GLY A 20 -25.90 -3.80 -30.44
CA GLY A 20 -25.73 -5.21 -30.08
C GLY A 20 -24.63 -5.44 -29.05
N TYR A 21 -23.50 -4.72 -29.16
CA TYR A 21 -22.46 -4.75 -28.14
C TYR A 21 -22.98 -4.22 -26.80
N LEU A 22 -23.63 -3.05 -26.80
CA LEU A 22 -24.18 -2.43 -25.60
C LEU A 22 -25.20 -3.35 -24.91
N LYS A 23 -26.09 -4.00 -25.68
CA LYS A 23 -27.04 -4.99 -25.16
C LYS A 23 -26.32 -6.18 -24.51
N ARG A 24 -25.34 -6.79 -25.19
CA ARG A 24 -24.57 -7.93 -24.63
C ARG A 24 -23.82 -7.53 -23.35
N THR A 25 -23.22 -6.35 -23.34
CA THR A 25 -22.50 -5.82 -22.18
C THR A 25 -23.45 -5.55 -21.02
N ALA A 26 -24.62 -4.96 -21.26
CA ALA A 26 -25.65 -4.76 -20.25
C ALA A 26 -26.14 -6.08 -19.65
N THR A 27 -26.47 -7.07 -20.49
CA THR A 27 -26.86 -8.41 -20.03
C THR A 27 -25.74 -9.09 -19.23
N THR A 28 -24.49 -8.99 -19.69
CA THR A 28 -23.34 -9.55 -18.98
C THR A 28 -23.14 -8.88 -17.62
N ARG A 29 -23.25 -7.56 -17.55
CA ARG A 29 -23.14 -6.81 -16.29
C ARG A 29 -24.28 -7.14 -15.33
N GLN A 30 -25.51 -7.28 -15.83
CA GLN A 30 -26.64 -7.69 -15.00
C GLN A 30 -26.43 -9.09 -14.40
N LYS A 31 -25.89 -10.04 -15.18
CA LYS A 31 -25.53 -11.38 -14.68
C LYS A 31 -24.41 -11.36 -13.63
N LYS A 32 -23.51 -10.38 -13.71
CA LYS A 32 -22.39 -10.17 -12.77
C LYS A 32 -22.71 -9.19 -11.64
N GLY A 33 -23.95 -8.68 -11.57
CA GLY A 33 -24.35 -7.66 -10.61
C GLY A 33 -24.55 -8.20 -9.20
N TYR A 34 -24.57 -9.51 -9.02
CA TYR A 34 -24.85 -10.16 -7.75
C TYR A 34 -23.88 -11.32 -7.54
N ALA A 35 -23.38 -11.46 -6.31
CA ALA A 35 -22.66 -12.65 -5.90
C ALA A 35 -23.66 -13.81 -5.80
N THR A 36 -23.43 -14.88 -6.55
CA THR A 36 -24.36 -16.02 -6.63
C THR A 36 -24.24 -16.99 -5.47
N LYS A 37 -23.04 -17.11 -4.89
CA LYS A 37 -22.72 -18.06 -3.82
C LYS A 37 -21.66 -17.47 -2.91
N PHE A 38 -21.79 -17.74 -1.63
CA PHE A 38 -20.78 -17.42 -0.63
C PHE A 38 -20.29 -18.72 0.00
N PHE A 39 -19.01 -18.79 0.32
CA PHE A 39 -18.40 -19.95 0.94
C PHE A 39 -17.75 -19.54 2.24
N HIS A 40 -17.91 -20.38 3.26
CA HIS A 40 -17.34 -20.15 4.57
C HIS A 40 -15.81 -20.29 4.50
N PRO A 41 -15.03 -19.35 5.05
CA PRO A 41 -13.57 -19.29 4.86
C PRO A 41 -12.83 -20.51 5.44
N THR A 42 -13.26 -21.01 6.59
CA THR A 42 -12.62 -22.13 7.30
C THR A 42 -13.07 -23.51 6.80
N THR A 43 -14.39 -23.71 6.62
CA THR A 43 -14.97 -25.01 6.30
C THR A 43 -15.15 -25.26 4.81
N GLY A 44 -15.12 -24.20 3.98
CA GLY A 44 -15.40 -24.28 2.54
C GLY A 44 -16.86 -24.59 2.19
N ALA A 45 -17.76 -24.66 3.17
CA ALA A 45 -19.17 -24.95 2.95
C ALA A 45 -19.90 -23.74 2.30
N GLU A 46 -20.89 -24.02 1.44
CA GLU A 46 -21.72 -22.98 0.84
C GLU A 46 -22.67 -22.36 1.88
N CYS A 47 -22.58 -21.04 2.06
CA CYS A 47 -23.47 -20.29 2.95
C CYS A 47 -24.83 -20.11 2.26
N SER A 48 -25.83 -20.86 2.70
CA SER A 48 -27.19 -20.88 2.12
C SER A 48 -28.22 -20.10 2.94
N ASN A 49 -27.86 -19.64 4.14
CA ASN A 49 -28.77 -18.92 5.03
C ASN A 49 -28.05 -17.76 5.76
N PRO A 50 -28.80 -16.76 6.28
CA PRO A 50 -28.20 -15.61 6.94
C PRO A 50 -27.29 -15.94 8.13
N ALA A 51 -27.60 -16.99 8.89
CA ALA A 51 -26.76 -17.42 10.01
C ALA A 51 -25.39 -17.90 9.52
N SER A 52 -25.36 -18.76 8.50
CA SER A 52 -24.10 -19.24 7.89
C SER A 52 -23.28 -18.13 7.22
N MET A 53 -23.93 -17.07 6.71
CA MET A 53 -23.23 -15.91 6.17
C MET A 53 -22.63 -15.03 7.28
N THR A 54 -23.36 -14.87 8.39
CA THR A 54 -22.90 -14.09 9.54
C THR A 54 -21.72 -14.78 10.22
N ASP A 55 -21.82 -16.10 10.41
CA ASP A 55 -20.76 -16.97 10.92
C ASP A 55 -19.50 -16.87 10.06
N ALA A 56 -19.64 -17.05 8.73
CA ALA A 56 -18.54 -16.89 7.79
C ALA A 56 -17.90 -15.49 7.82
N ALA A 57 -18.70 -14.44 8.01
CA ALA A 57 -18.21 -13.07 8.12
C ALA A 57 -17.44 -12.86 9.42
N SER A 58 -17.94 -13.36 10.55
CA SER A 58 -17.24 -13.33 11.84
C SER A 58 -15.90 -14.04 11.74
N ASP A 59 -15.88 -15.28 11.27
CA ASP A 59 -14.64 -16.07 11.07
C ASP A 59 -13.62 -15.33 10.19
N PHE A 60 -14.10 -14.75 9.08
CA PHE A 60 -13.26 -13.99 8.18
C PHE A 60 -12.62 -12.78 8.88
N TYR A 61 -13.42 -11.96 9.57
CA TYR A 61 -12.92 -10.75 10.20
C TYR A 61 -12.10 -11.03 11.46
N GLU A 62 -12.43 -12.07 12.22
CA GLU A 62 -11.59 -12.55 13.32
C GLU A 62 -10.22 -12.97 12.81
N SER A 63 -10.16 -13.71 11.70
CA SER A 63 -8.88 -14.05 11.07
C SER A 63 -8.14 -12.83 10.54
N LEU A 64 -8.83 -11.87 9.92
CA LEU A 64 -8.23 -10.70 9.28
C LEU A 64 -7.65 -9.71 10.31
N PHE A 65 -8.34 -9.53 11.44
CA PHE A 65 -7.93 -8.63 12.52
C PHE A 65 -7.22 -9.35 13.66
N ARG A 66 -6.91 -10.64 13.49
CA ARG A 66 -6.06 -11.37 14.44
C ARG A 66 -4.69 -10.71 14.48
N ALA A 67 -4.21 -10.41 15.67
CA ALA A 67 -2.85 -9.92 15.85
C ALA A 67 -1.86 -10.96 15.31
N GLU A 68 -1.10 -10.59 14.29
CA GLU A 68 -0.02 -11.42 13.79
C GLU A 68 1.09 -11.49 14.85
N PRO A 69 1.60 -12.69 15.20
CA PRO A 69 2.71 -12.79 16.12
C PRO A 69 3.92 -12.08 15.52
N VAL A 70 4.58 -11.29 16.35
CA VAL A 70 5.81 -10.59 15.94
C VAL A 70 6.87 -11.64 15.61
N ASN A 71 7.42 -11.56 14.41
CA ASN A 71 8.48 -12.46 13.98
C ASN A 71 9.82 -12.04 14.62
N SER A 72 10.18 -12.71 15.71
CA SER A 72 11.42 -12.48 16.45
C SER A 72 12.67 -12.65 15.57
N ASP A 73 12.66 -13.56 14.60
CA ASP A 73 13.81 -13.77 13.70
C ASP A 73 14.00 -12.58 12.76
N SER A 74 12.90 -11.97 12.31
CA SER A 74 12.96 -10.74 11.51
C SER A 74 13.52 -9.57 12.33
N ILE A 75 13.08 -9.43 13.58
CA ILE A 75 13.65 -8.44 14.51
C ILE A 75 15.14 -8.68 14.71
N ASN A 76 15.53 -9.91 15.05
CA ASN A 76 16.92 -10.26 15.28
C ASN A 76 17.78 -10.02 14.04
N THR A 77 17.27 -10.33 12.85
CA THR A 77 17.95 -10.05 11.58
C THR A 77 18.17 -8.56 11.38
N MET A 78 17.14 -7.74 11.58
CA MET A 78 17.28 -6.28 11.47
C MET A 78 18.27 -5.71 12.49
N LEU A 79 18.20 -6.18 13.74
CA LEU A 79 19.09 -5.74 14.81
C LEU A 79 20.53 -6.24 14.62
N SER A 80 20.74 -7.37 13.96
CA SER A 80 22.09 -7.91 13.72
C SER A 80 22.94 -7.01 12.84
N ALA A 81 22.32 -6.20 11.98
CA ALA A 81 23.00 -5.24 11.12
C ALA A 81 23.38 -3.94 11.85
N ILE A 82 22.84 -3.70 13.04
CA ILE A 82 23.08 -2.49 13.82
C ILE A 82 24.21 -2.77 14.80
N SER A 83 25.35 -2.09 14.60
CA SER A 83 26.40 -2.06 15.62
C SER A 83 26.01 -1.08 16.72
N ASN A 84 26.00 -1.54 17.97
CA ASN A 84 25.82 -0.68 19.14
C ASN A 84 27.10 0.07 19.54
N LYS A 85 28.17 -0.09 18.76
CA LYS A 85 29.46 0.52 19.01
C LYS A 85 29.92 1.24 17.76
N LEU A 86 30.31 2.50 17.94
CA LEU A 86 31.02 3.25 16.93
C LEU A 86 32.45 2.70 16.81
N PRO A 87 33.01 2.54 15.60
CA PRO A 87 34.42 2.22 15.42
C PRO A 87 35.29 3.26 16.13
N LYS A 88 36.43 2.82 16.67
CA LYS A 88 37.33 3.72 17.40
C LYS A 88 37.77 4.93 16.55
N GLU A 89 38.02 4.70 15.27
CA GLU A 89 38.40 5.76 14.32
C GLU A 89 37.34 6.85 14.20
N GLU A 90 36.08 6.48 13.99
CA GLU A 90 34.96 7.42 13.95
C GLU A 90 34.71 8.12 15.30
N ALA A 91 34.97 7.43 16.41
CA ALA A 91 34.88 8.01 17.74
C ALA A 91 35.98 9.04 18.00
N ASP A 92 37.21 8.74 17.58
CA ASP A 92 38.36 9.63 17.70
C ASP A 92 38.15 10.87 16.81
N ASP A 93 37.62 10.72 15.60
CA ASP A 93 37.25 11.83 14.70
C ASP A 93 36.17 12.75 15.31
N LEU A 94 35.16 12.19 15.97
CA LEU A 94 34.12 12.99 16.65
C LEU A 94 34.63 13.77 17.86
N LEU A 95 35.72 13.29 18.48
CA LEU A 95 36.35 13.92 19.63
C LEU A 95 37.49 14.87 19.23
N ALA A 96 37.89 14.87 17.96
CA ALA A 96 38.93 15.76 17.45
C ALA A 96 38.48 17.23 17.52
N ASP A 97 39.46 18.12 17.71
CA ASP A 97 39.21 19.56 17.68
C ASP A 97 38.75 20.01 16.29
N ILE A 98 37.78 20.92 16.25
CA ILE A 98 37.27 21.48 15.00
C ILE A 98 38.36 22.29 14.32
N THR A 99 38.68 21.93 13.08
CA THR A 99 39.68 22.65 12.28
C THR A 99 39.05 23.75 11.43
N PHE A 100 39.89 24.64 10.90
CA PHE A 100 39.42 25.65 9.95
C PHE A 100 38.84 25.05 8.65
N ASP A 101 39.39 23.92 8.20
CA ASP A 101 38.87 23.22 7.02
C ASP A 101 37.46 22.64 7.26
N ASP A 102 37.16 22.18 8.48
CA ASP A 102 35.82 21.74 8.87
C ASP A 102 34.80 22.86 8.79
N ILE A 103 35.19 24.08 9.21
CA ILE A 103 34.36 25.28 9.11
C ILE A 103 34.07 25.60 7.63
N ILE A 104 35.09 25.56 6.76
CA ILE A 104 34.89 25.78 5.32
C ILE A 104 33.97 24.72 4.72
N LYS A 105 34.17 23.45 5.08
CA LYS A 105 33.38 22.31 4.58
C LYS A 105 31.93 22.40 5.04
N GLY A 106 31.68 22.83 6.27
CA GLY A 106 30.35 23.11 6.80
C GLY A 106 29.69 24.28 6.09
N ALA A 107 30.41 25.40 5.91
CA ALA A 107 29.91 26.59 5.24
C ALA A 107 29.48 26.33 3.78
N LYS A 108 30.19 25.45 3.06
CA LYS A 108 29.81 25.03 1.69
C LYS A 108 28.43 24.37 1.60
N ARG A 109 27.92 23.79 2.69
CA ARG A 109 26.58 23.16 2.74
C ARG A 109 25.46 24.18 2.94
N SER A 110 25.80 25.44 3.23
CA SER A 110 24.82 26.50 3.40
C SER A 110 24.26 26.93 2.05
N PRO A 111 22.92 27.07 1.91
CA PRO A 111 22.33 27.57 0.68
C PRO A 111 22.81 29.00 0.41
N LYS A 112 23.21 29.27 -0.85
CA LYS A 112 23.72 30.59 -1.28
C LYS A 112 22.63 31.67 -1.41
N GLN A 113 21.38 31.29 -1.16
CA GLN A 113 20.20 32.12 -1.30
C GLN A 113 19.42 31.94 0.01
N SER A 114 19.01 33.04 0.64
CA SER A 114 18.06 32.97 1.74
C SER A 114 16.71 32.50 1.20
N SER A 115 15.92 31.84 2.05
CA SER A 115 14.52 31.52 1.72
C SER A 115 13.74 32.82 1.42
N PRO A 116 12.74 32.79 0.52
CA PRO A 116 11.89 33.94 0.22
C PRO A 116 11.15 34.50 1.44
#